data_AF-A0A6P0LG10-F1
#
_entry.id   AF-A0A6P0LG10-F1
#
_cell.length_a   1.000
_cell.length_b   1.000
_cell.length_c   1.000
_cell.angle_alpha   90.00
_cell.angle_beta   90.00
_cell.angle_gamma   90.00
#
_symmetry.space_group_name_H-M   'P 1'
#
loop_
_entity.id
_entity.type
_entity.pdbx_description
1 polymer ?
#
loop_
_entity_poly.entity_id
_entity_poly.type
_entity_poly.pdbx_seq_one_letter_code
_entity_poly.pdbx_strand_id
1 'polypeptide(L)'
;MSAQLVKVATEESPNNSKLSPQEENPSPPPPKPAKTWSRLKRLGKYVGINPALVASLAVTGLMLGSKHLGMLQFFELKAFDRMIELRPALPPDDRILVVEVTEPDLKDTTAPGGSSIKDAVMYEVLQKLEQHKPAVIGVDIFRDSPVEPGNAEF
;
A
#
# COMPACT_ATOMS: atom_id res chain seq x y z
N MET A 1 -51.83 27.35 112.14
CA MET A 1 -51.29 26.43 111.11
C MET A 1 -51.92 26.79 109.79
N SER A 2 -51.24 27.60 108.96
CA SER A 2 -51.56 27.77 107.54
C SER A 2 -50.70 28.86 106.92
N ALA A 3 -50.12 28.47 105.79
CA ALA A 3 -49.97 29.21 104.55
C ALA A 3 -48.99 30.39 104.47
N GLN A 4 -48.49 30.52 103.23
CA GLN A 4 -47.84 31.67 102.60
C GLN A 4 -46.35 31.83 102.90
N LEU A 5 -45.51 32.30 101.99
CA LEU A 5 -45.47 32.47 100.53
C LEU A 5 -44.10 33.15 100.28
N VAL A 6 -43.63 33.12 99.04
CA VAL A 6 -42.70 34.12 98.45
C VAL A 6 -41.26 34.16 98.97
N LYS A 7 -40.33 33.92 98.03
CA LYS A 7 -39.03 34.62 97.85
C LYS A 7 -38.35 34.03 96.61
N VAL A 8 -37.57 34.72 95.79
CA VAL A 8 -37.24 36.13 95.64
C VAL A 8 -36.55 36.25 94.27
N ALA A 9 -36.54 37.46 93.72
CA ALA A 9 -35.99 37.78 92.42
C ALA A 9 -34.45 37.94 92.44
N THR A 10 -33.85 37.65 91.28
CA THR A 10 -32.66 38.26 90.62
C THR A 10 -31.34 38.40 91.37
N GLU A 11 -30.28 37.84 90.79
CA GLU A 11 -28.95 38.49 90.69
C GLU A 11 -28.11 37.73 89.67
N GLU A 12 -27.43 38.43 88.75
CA GLU A 12 -26.05 38.15 88.31
C GLU A 12 -25.56 39.26 87.34
N SER A 13 -24.55 39.99 87.80
CA SER A 13 -23.61 40.89 87.11
C SER A 13 -22.34 40.84 87.98
N PRO A 14 -21.08 40.80 87.47
CA PRO A 14 -20.43 41.91 86.76
C PRO A 14 -19.33 41.48 85.72
N ASN A 15 -18.84 42.35 84.81
CA ASN A 15 -17.59 43.15 84.88
C ASN A 15 -16.41 42.40 85.54
N ASN A 16 -15.16 42.29 85.08
CA ASN A 16 -14.20 43.09 84.30
C ASN A 16 -12.96 42.16 84.10
N SER A 17 -12.05 42.34 83.13
CA SER A 17 -10.73 42.97 83.36
C SER A 17 -9.74 42.37 82.36
N LYS A 18 -8.93 43.23 81.71
CA LYS A 18 -7.90 42.88 80.73
C LYS A 18 -6.73 42.10 81.35
N LEU A 19 -6.09 41.20 80.58
CA LEU A 19 -4.70 40.75 80.80
C LEU A 19 -4.02 40.37 79.47
N SER A 20 -2.74 40.73 79.34
CA SER A 20 -1.85 40.54 78.18
C SER A 20 -1.31 39.08 78.07
N PRO A 21 -0.39 38.76 77.14
CA PRO A 21 -0.60 37.98 75.91
C PRO A 21 -0.28 36.47 76.05
N GLN A 22 -1.05 35.60 75.36
CA GLN A 22 -0.71 34.19 75.16
C GLN A 22 -0.46 33.90 73.68
N GLU A 23 0.73 33.38 73.45
CA GLU A 23 1.41 32.93 72.25
C GLU A 23 0.64 31.78 71.58
N GLU A 24 -0.12 32.08 70.53
CA GLU A 24 -0.72 31.05 69.67
C GLU A 24 0.37 30.45 68.78
N ASN A 25 0.93 29.34 69.25
CA ASN A 25 1.89 28.49 68.56
C ASN A 25 1.32 28.06 67.18
N PRO A 26 1.99 28.36 66.05
CA PRO A 26 1.44 28.14 64.72
C PRO A 26 1.23 26.64 64.45
N SER A 27 0.08 26.33 63.83
CA SER A 27 -0.25 25.01 63.27
C SER A 27 0.94 24.36 62.55
N PRO A 28 1.10 23.03 62.64
CA PRO A 28 2.22 22.35 61.99
C PRO A 28 2.18 22.60 60.48
N PRO A 29 3.33 22.86 59.84
CA PRO A 29 3.37 23.15 58.41
C PRO A 29 2.84 21.94 57.61
N PRO A 30 2.10 22.18 56.51
CA PRO A 30 1.56 21.10 55.71
C PRO A 30 2.68 20.19 55.19
N PRO A 31 2.44 18.87 55.10
CA PRO A 31 3.46 17.93 54.62
C PRO A 31 3.88 18.30 53.19
N LYS A 32 5.18 18.52 52.99
CA LYS A 32 5.75 18.85 51.68
C LYS A 32 5.48 17.68 50.71
N PRO A 33 4.97 17.93 49.49
CA PRO A 33 4.72 16.85 48.54
C PRO A 33 6.04 16.13 48.22
N ALA A 34 6.05 14.81 48.42
CA ALA A 34 7.23 13.98 48.23
C ALA A 34 7.80 14.14 46.81
N LYS A 35 9.04 14.60 46.73
CA LYS A 35 9.82 14.83 45.50
C LYS A 35 10.31 13.52 44.88
N THR A 36 9.47 12.49 44.81
CA THR A 36 9.83 11.12 44.38
C THR A 36 9.45 10.81 42.94
N TRP A 37 8.74 11.70 42.24
CA TRP A 37 8.25 11.48 40.87
C TRP A 37 9.28 11.79 39.76
N SER A 38 10.44 12.33 40.11
CA SER A 38 11.46 12.76 39.14
C SER A 38 12.38 11.62 38.65
N ARG A 39 12.46 10.50 39.38
CA ARG A 39 13.23 9.31 38.96
C ARG A 39 12.44 8.37 38.06
N LEU A 40 11.11 8.31 38.22
CA LEU A 40 10.25 7.47 37.38
C LEU A 40 10.08 8.05 35.96
N LYS A 41 10.00 9.39 35.84
CA LYS A 41 9.99 10.09 34.55
C LYS A 41 11.33 10.02 33.79
N ARG A 42 12.43 9.59 34.44
CA ARG A 42 13.75 9.42 33.80
C ARG A 42 13.96 8.05 33.17
N LEU A 43 13.14 7.04 33.47
CA LEU A 43 13.18 5.75 32.75
C LEU A 43 12.46 5.82 31.39
N GLY A 44 11.41 6.62 31.27
CA GLY A 44 10.69 6.82 30.00
C GLY A 44 11.46 7.61 28.94
N LYS A 45 12.67 8.10 29.25
CA LYS A 45 13.55 8.80 28.30
C LYS A 45 14.55 7.87 27.60
N TYR A 46 14.62 6.60 28.03
CA TYR A 46 15.51 5.57 27.46
C TYR A 46 14.79 4.55 26.57
N VAL A 47 13.47 4.66 26.39
CA VAL A 47 12.80 4.11 25.20
C VAL A 47 12.95 5.13 24.06
N GLY A 48 14.18 5.60 23.84
CA GLY A 48 14.54 6.41 22.71
C GLY A 48 14.79 5.46 21.55
N ILE A 49 13.73 4.97 20.91
CA ILE A 49 13.92 4.32 19.62
C ILE A 49 14.51 5.40 18.73
N ASN A 50 15.79 5.25 18.36
CA ASN A 50 16.47 6.24 17.53
C ASN A 50 15.56 6.54 16.34
N PRO A 51 15.17 7.80 16.10
CA PRO A 51 14.24 8.11 15.02
C PRO A 51 14.77 7.62 13.67
N ALA A 52 16.09 7.57 13.51
CA ALA A 52 16.77 6.94 12.38
C ALA A 52 16.49 5.43 12.26
N LEU A 53 16.51 4.67 13.38
CA LEU A 53 16.19 3.24 13.38
C LEU A 53 14.71 2.97 13.08
N VAL A 54 13.80 3.79 13.62
CA VAL A 54 12.36 3.70 13.30
C VAL A 54 12.15 3.97 11.82
N ALA A 55 12.73 5.06 11.31
CA ALA A 55 12.62 5.43 9.91
C ALA A 55 13.19 4.35 8.99
N SER A 56 14.36 3.78 9.31
CA SER A 56 14.96 2.72 8.49
C SER A 56 14.12 1.45 8.47
N LEU A 57 13.58 1.02 9.62
CA LEU A 57 12.67 -0.14 9.69
C LEU A 57 11.37 0.12 8.95
N ALA A 58 10.79 1.31 9.08
CA ALA A 58 9.56 1.69 8.40
C ALA A 58 9.74 1.71 6.87
N VAL A 59 10.81 2.34 6.36
CA VAL A 59 11.12 2.37 4.93
C VAL A 59 11.40 0.96 4.40
N THR A 60 12.17 0.16 5.14
CA THR A 60 12.45 -1.23 4.76
C THR A 60 11.17 -2.05 4.70
N GLY A 61 10.32 -1.96 5.72
CA GLY A 61 9.03 -2.63 5.77
C GLY A 61 8.10 -2.21 4.63
N LEU A 62 8.04 -0.91 4.32
CA LEU A 62 7.27 -0.38 3.19
C LEU A 62 7.81 -0.89 1.85
N MET A 63 9.12 -0.93 1.68
CA MET A 63 9.75 -1.38 0.44
C MET A 63 9.55 -2.88 0.22
N LEU A 64 9.75 -3.69 1.25
CA LEU A 64 9.47 -5.13 1.19
C LEU A 64 7.97 -5.39 1.01
N GLY A 65 7.11 -4.67 1.73
CA GLY A 65 5.66 -4.76 1.61
C GLY A 65 5.18 -4.42 0.21
N SER A 66 5.57 -3.26 -0.33
CA SER A 66 5.20 -2.83 -1.69
C SER A 66 5.72 -3.76 -2.77
N LYS A 67 6.90 -4.37 -2.58
CA LYS A 67 7.42 -5.42 -3.45
C LYS A 67 6.56 -6.68 -3.39
N HIS A 68 6.22 -7.17 -2.19
CA HIS A 68 5.39 -8.37 -2.02
C HIS A 68 3.96 -8.18 -2.51
N LEU A 69 3.40 -6.98 -2.38
CA LEU A 69 2.08 -6.60 -2.87
C LEU A 69 2.05 -6.31 -4.38
N GLY A 70 3.21 -6.34 -5.07
CA GLY A 70 3.30 -6.04 -6.50
C GLY A 70 2.99 -4.58 -6.86
N MET A 71 3.04 -3.65 -5.90
CA MET A 71 2.71 -2.25 -6.16
C MET A 71 3.68 -1.60 -7.14
N LEU A 72 4.98 -1.89 -7.00
CA LEU A 72 6.01 -1.39 -7.93
C LEU A 72 5.79 -1.94 -9.34
N GLN A 73 5.40 -3.21 -9.46
CA GLN A 73 5.06 -3.84 -10.75
C GLN A 73 3.88 -3.15 -11.42
N PHE A 74 2.83 -2.78 -10.67
CA PHE A 74 1.70 -2.05 -11.22
C PHE A 74 2.09 -0.68 -11.81
N PHE A 75 2.95 0.08 -11.12
CA PHE A 75 3.44 1.35 -11.62
C PHE A 75 4.36 1.18 -12.84
N GLU A 76 5.19 0.14 -12.84
CA GLU A 76 6.05 -0.20 -13.97
C GLU A 76 5.24 -0.50 -15.22
N LEU A 77 4.24 -1.39 -15.13
CA LEU A 77 3.40 -1.74 -16.28
C LEU A 77 2.68 -0.50 -16.82
N LYS A 78 2.08 0.32 -15.95
CA LYS A 78 1.43 1.57 -16.38
C LYS A 78 2.39 2.55 -17.05
N ALA A 79 3.60 2.69 -16.51
CA ALA A 79 4.61 3.56 -17.10
C ALA A 79 5.07 3.02 -18.46
N PHE A 80 5.22 1.70 -18.57
CA PHE A 80 5.58 1.03 -19.82
C PHE A 80 4.50 1.19 -20.88
N ASP A 81 3.24 0.89 -20.56
CA ASP A 81 2.09 1.06 -21.46
C ASP A 81 2.04 2.48 -22.01
N ARG A 82 2.19 3.48 -21.13
CA ARG A 82 2.20 4.89 -21.54
C ARG A 82 3.39 5.22 -22.44
N MET A 83 4.56 4.66 -22.16
CA MET A 83 5.74 4.87 -22.99
C MET A 83 5.57 4.24 -24.38
N ILE A 84 4.96 3.06 -24.48
CA ILE A 84 4.65 2.40 -25.76
C ILE A 84 3.63 3.22 -26.55
N GLU A 85 2.56 3.67 -25.92
CA GLU A 85 1.52 4.51 -26.55
C GLU A 85 2.09 5.84 -27.09
N LEU A 86 3.05 6.44 -26.38
CA LEU A 86 3.71 7.67 -26.80
C LEU A 86 4.72 7.47 -27.95
N ARG A 87 5.01 6.24 -28.35
CA ARG A 87 5.89 6.02 -29.50
C ARG A 87 5.17 6.47 -30.78
N PRO A 88 5.84 7.26 -31.64
CA PRO A 88 5.28 7.56 -32.95
C PRO A 88 5.11 6.28 -33.75
N ALA A 89 4.03 6.20 -34.54
CA ALA A 89 3.82 5.09 -35.46
C ALA A 89 5.00 5.03 -36.44
N LEU A 90 5.66 3.88 -36.52
CA LEU A 90 6.68 3.65 -37.54
C LEU A 90 5.98 3.48 -38.89
N PRO A 91 6.49 4.13 -39.96
CA PRO A 91 6.01 3.85 -41.30
C PRO A 91 6.31 2.38 -41.65
N PRO A 92 5.51 1.76 -42.54
CA PRO A 92 5.83 0.44 -43.09
C PRO A 92 7.25 0.42 -43.66
N ASP A 93 8.01 -0.64 -43.39
CA ASP A 93 9.34 -0.83 -43.96
C ASP A 93 9.21 -1.59 -45.27
N ASP A 94 9.57 -0.95 -46.39
CA ASP A 94 9.46 -1.52 -47.74
C ASP A 94 10.28 -2.81 -47.94
N ARG A 95 11.21 -3.12 -47.02
CA ARG A 95 12.04 -4.34 -47.06
C ARG A 95 11.35 -5.55 -46.46
N ILE A 96 10.23 -5.35 -45.75
CA ILE A 96 9.52 -6.40 -45.03
C ILE A 96 8.16 -6.59 -45.69
N LEU A 97 7.94 -7.77 -46.26
CA LEU A 97 6.63 -8.19 -46.75
C LEU A 97 5.93 -9.00 -45.65
N VAL A 98 4.78 -8.51 -45.20
CA VAL A 98 3.89 -9.24 -44.29
C VAL A 98 2.77 -9.85 -45.13
N VAL A 99 2.60 -11.16 -45.04
CA VAL A 99 1.50 -11.90 -45.67
C VAL A 99 0.56 -12.35 -44.55
N GLU A 100 -0.63 -11.77 -44.51
CA GLU A 100 -1.64 -12.07 -43.49
C GLU A 100 -2.73 -12.97 -44.07
N VAL A 101 -3.29 -13.83 -43.23
CA VAL A 101 -4.52 -14.56 -43.55
C VAL A 101 -5.68 -13.84 -42.90
N THR A 102 -6.59 -13.33 -43.73
CA THR A 102 -7.75 -12.59 -43.24
C THR A 102 -8.96 -13.51 -43.05
N GLU A 103 -9.98 -13.06 -42.30
CA GLU A 103 -11.19 -13.88 -42.06
C GLU A 103 -11.87 -14.39 -43.35
N PRO A 104 -11.97 -13.61 -44.44
CA PRO A 104 -12.45 -14.11 -45.72
C PRO A 104 -11.66 -15.30 -46.27
N ASP A 105 -10.33 -15.28 -46.10
CA ASP A 105 -9.43 -16.29 -46.65
C ASP A 105 -9.52 -17.61 -45.87
N LEU A 106 -9.95 -17.57 -44.60
CA LEU A 106 -9.99 -18.76 -43.74
C LEU A 106 -10.83 -19.89 -44.35
N LYS A 107 -11.94 -19.56 -45.03
CA LYS A 107 -12.87 -20.57 -45.58
C LYS A 107 -12.22 -21.51 -46.58
N ASP A 108 -11.36 -20.96 -47.44
CA ASP A 108 -10.76 -21.71 -48.55
C ASP A 108 -9.37 -22.23 -48.19
N THR A 109 -8.66 -21.48 -47.33
CA THR A 109 -7.24 -21.69 -47.04
C THR A 109 -6.99 -22.61 -45.85
N THR A 110 -7.96 -22.75 -44.93
CA THR A 110 -7.79 -23.56 -43.71
C THR A 110 -8.42 -24.94 -43.82
N ALA A 111 -7.88 -25.88 -43.04
CA ALA A 111 -8.41 -27.23 -42.92
C ALA A 111 -9.78 -27.27 -42.22
N PRO A 112 -10.53 -28.38 -42.36
CA PRO A 112 -11.81 -28.56 -41.68
C PRO A 112 -11.69 -28.29 -40.18
N GLY A 113 -12.53 -27.39 -39.65
CA GLY A 113 -12.49 -26.98 -38.25
C GLY A 113 -11.63 -25.74 -37.95
N GLY A 114 -11.00 -25.12 -38.97
CA GLY A 114 -10.27 -23.85 -38.82
C GLY A 114 -9.00 -23.96 -37.97
N SER A 115 -8.42 -25.16 -37.86
CA SER A 115 -7.28 -25.43 -36.98
C SER A 115 -5.98 -24.79 -37.46
N SER A 116 -5.73 -24.78 -38.77
CA SER A 116 -4.55 -24.17 -39.39
C SER A 116 -4.67 -24.11 -40.92
N ILE A 117 -3.71 -23.45 -41.57
CA ILE A 117 -3.59 -23.36 -43.04
C ILE A 117 -3.21 -24.74 -43.62
N LYS A 118 -3.78 -25.09 -44.77
CA LYS A 118 -3.43 -26.31 -45.53
C LYS A 118 -2.01 -26.25 -46.08
N ASP A 119 -1.33 -27.39 -46.12
CA ASP A 119 0.05 -27.52 -46.60
C ASP A 119 0.21 -27.08 -48.07
N ALA A 120 -0.76 -27.40 -48.93
CA ALA A 120 -0.74 -27.01 -50.34
C ALA A 120 -0.73 -25.49 -50.51
N VAL A 121 -1.47 -24.75 -49.68
CA VAL A 121 -1.50 -23.28 -49.75
C VAL A 121 -0.18 -22.71 -49.23
N MET A 122 0.35 -23.27 -48.14
CA MET A 122 1.66 -22.87 -47.64
C MET A 122 2.74 -23.07 -48.71
N TYR A 123 2.73 -24.22 -49.39
CA TYR A 123 3.65 -24.51 -50.48
C TYR A 123 3.52 -23.51 -51.63
N GLU A 124 2.30 -23.22 -52.08
CA GLU A 124 2.04 -22.24 -53.14
C GLU A 124 2.54 -20.84 -52.77
N VAL A 125 2.29 -20.40 -51.52
CA VAL A 125 2.76 -19.10 -51.02
C VAL A 125 4.28 -19.07 -50.96
N LEU A 126 4.93 -20.11 -50.44
CA LEU A 126 6.38 -20.19 -50.39
C LEU A 126 6.99 -20.15 -51.79
N GLN A 127 6.45 -20.89 -52.76
CA GLN A 127 6.90 -20.83 -54.14
C GLN A 127 6.79 -19.43 -54.75
N LYS A 128 5.68 -18.72 -54.49
CA LYS A 128 5.50 -17.34 -54.96
C LYS A 128 6.53 -16.41 -54.31
N LEU A 129 6.76 -16.55 -53.00
CA LEU A 129 7.73 -15.72 -52.28
C LEU A 129 9.17 -16.00 -52.73
N GLU A 130 9.55 -17.25 -52.95
CA GLU A 130 10.90 -17.63 -53.41
C GLU A 130 11.26 -17.02 -54.77
N GLN A 131 10.28 -16.82 -55.67
CA GLN A 131 10.51 -16.15 -56.96
C GLN A 131 11.05 -14.72 -56.80
N HIS A 132 10.75 -14.06 -55.69
CA HIS A 132 11.23 -12.73 -55.36
C HIS A 132 12.59 -12.70 -54.63
N LYS A 133 13.22 -13.87 -54.41
CA LYS A 133 14.54 -14.03 -53.78
C LYS A 133 14.66 -13.28 -52.43
N PRO A 134 13.77 -13.55 -51.46
CA PRO A 134 13.86 -12.95 -50.14
C PRO A 134 15.16 -13.38 -49.44
N ALA A 135 15.68 -12.54 -48.55
CA ALA A 135 16.86 -12.89 -47.76
C ALA A 135 16.54 -13.94 -46.68
N VAL A 136 15.35 -13.86 -46.07
CA VAL A 136 14.84 -14.77 -45.04
C VAL A 136 13.33 -14.85 -45.17
N ILE A 137 12.75 -16.03 -44.92
CA ILE A 137 11.31 -16.24 -44.79
C ILE A 137 11.04 -16.71 -43.36
N GLY A 138 10.25 -15.94 -42.60
CA GLY A 138 9.76 -16.32 -41.28
C GLY A 138 8.31 -16.77 -41.38
N VAL A 139 7.97 -17.86 -40.70
CA VAL A 139 6.60 -18.41 -40.67
C VAL A 139 6.15 -18.47 -39.21
N ASP A 140 5.13 -17.69 -38.87
CA ASP A 140 4.52 -17.68 -37.52
C ASP A 140 3.19 -18.46 -37.53
N ILE A 141 3.29 -19.77 -37.78
CA ILE A 141 2.13 -20.66 -37.83
C ILE A 141 2.39 -21.83 -36.90
N PHE A 142 1.62 -21.89 -35.82
CA PHE A 142 1.73 -22.94 -34.82
C PHE A 142 0.92 -24.18 -35.23
N ARG A 143 1.58 -25.34 -35.34
CA ARG A 143 0.92 -26.63 -35.62
C ARG A 143 1.76 -27.80 -35.14
N ASP A 144 1.09 -28.80 -34.59
CA ASP A 144 1.72 -30.03 -34.06
C ASP A 144 1.69 -31.20 -35.06
N SER A 145 0.97 -31.07 -36.18
CA SER A 145 0.82 -32.13 -37.18
C SER A 145 0.65 -31.56 -38.59
N PRO A 146 1.02 -32.34 -39.64
CA PRO A 146 0.72 -32.04 -41.04
C PRO A 146 -0.76 -31.70 -41.27
N VAL A 147 -1.01 -30.79 -42.20
CA VAL A 147 -2.36 -30.32 -42.49
C VAL A 147 -2.65 -30.53 -43.96
N GLU A 148 -3.27 -31.66 -44.27
CA GLU A 148 -3.61 -32.03 -45.65
C GLU A 148 -4.67 -31.09 -46.25
N PRO A 149 -4.68 -30.93 -47.59
CA PRO A 149 -3.77 -31.53 -48.57
C PRO A 149 -2.44 -30.78 -48.68
N GLY A 150 -1.40 -31.46 -49.18
CA GLY A 150 -0.17 -30.84 -49.71
C GLY A 150 1.10 -31.09 -48.90
N ASN A 151 1.06 -31.97 -47.88
CA ASN A 151 2.25 -32.27 -47.10
C ASN A 151 3.38 -32.89 -47.93
N ALA A 152 3.02 -33.65 -48.98
CA ALA A 152 3.97 -34.33 -49.86
C ALA A 152 4.69 -33.40 -50.86
N GLU A 153 4.31 -32.12 -50.95
CA GLU A 153 4.87 -31.16 -51.92
C GLU A 153 6.04 -30.34 -51.34
N PHE A 154 6.23 -30.38 -50.02
CA PHE A 154 7.33 -29.73 -49.31
C PHE A 154 8.72 -30.33 -49.57
#